data_AF-A0A2Z6RDI7-F1
#
_entry.id   AF-A0A2Z6RDI7-F1
#
_cell.length_a   1.000
_cell.length_b   1.000
_cell.length_c   1.000
_cell.angle_alpha   90.00
_cell.angle_beta   90.00
_cell.angle_gamma   90.00
#
_symmetry.space_group_name_H-M   'P 1'
#
loop_
_entity.id
_entity.type
_entity.pdbx_description
1 polymer ?
#
loop_
_entity_poly.entity_id
_entity_poly.type
_entity_poly.pdbx_seq_one_letter_code
_entity_poly.pdbx_strand_id
1 'polypeptide(L)'
;MSAEEFILIDDDDNYEEEEITDEEIVNMVKLNETDLEEEELILQPKISTSEALSLLDKVLSFLDNPPDAFIIEFNNRNLLYNLKKQIIRFNKNSRVQSVLDSWLNI
;
A
#
# COMPACT_ATOMS: atom_id res chain seq x y z
N MET A 1 -35.61 -24.44 -22.45
CA MET A 1 -34.18 -24.12 -22.44
C MET A 1 -33.58 -24.94 -21.30
N SER A 2 -33.03 -26.12 -21.61
CA SER A 2 -32.29 -26.94 -20.64
C SER A 2 -30.81 -26.57 -20.71
N ALA A 3 -30.07 -26.81 -19.62
CA ALA A 3 -28.65 -26.47 -19.49
C ALA A 3 -27.69 -27.30 -20.39
N GLU A 4 -28.21 -28.08 -21.34
CA GLU A 4 -27.43 -28.86 -22.31
C GLU A 4 -27.04 -28.06 -23.57
N GLU A 5 -27.46 -26.80 -23.68
CA GLU A 5 -27.26 -25.99 -24.90
C GLU A 5 -26.00 -25.11 -24.89
N PHE A 6 -25.15 -25.17 -23.86
CA PHE A 6 -23.93 -24.36 -23.81
C PHE A 6 -22.79 -25.16 -23.18
N ILE A 7 -21.96 -25.75 -24.05
CA ILE A 7 -20.49 -25.76 -24.03
C ILE A 7 -20.09 -26.69 -25.20
N LEU A 8 -19.79 -26.08 -26.35
CA LEU A 8 -19.01 -26.72 -27.41
C LEU A 8 -17.54 -26.48 -27.02
N ILE A 9 -16.88 -27.49 -26.47
CA ILE A 9 -15.42 -27.54 -26.47
C ILE A 9 -15.06 -28.03 -27.86
N ASP A 10 -14.41 -27.15 -28.62
CA ASP A 10 -13.81 -27.50 -29.91
C ASP A 10 -12.59 -28.38 -29.59
N ASP A 11 -12.72 -29.69 -29.77
CA ASP A 11 -11.59 -30.66 -29.77
C ASP A 11 -10.77 -30.48 -31.06
N ASP A 12 -10.41 -29.24 -31.40
CA ASP A 12 -9.43 -28.97 -32.44
C ASP A 12 -8.06 -29.06 -31.76
N ASP A 13 -7.43 -30.24 -31.87
CA ASP A 13 -6.08 -30.61 -31.42
C ASP A 13 -4.97 -29.80 -32.14
N ASN A 14 -5.23 -28.53 -32.46
CA ASN A 14 -4.42 -27.64 -33.27
C ASN A 14 -3.80 -26.50 -32.43
N TYR A 15 -3.53 -26.77 -31.15
CA TYR A 15 -2.50 -26.03 -30.45
C TYR A 15 -1.15 -26.52 -30.99
N GLU A 16 -0.54 -25.76 -31.89
CA GLU A 16 0.92 -25.80 -32.06
C GLU A 16 1.54 -25.35 -30.71
N GLU A 17 1.57 -26.27 -29.74
CA GLU A 17 2.36 -26.12 -28.53
C GLU A 17 3.82 -26.18 -28.98
N GLU A 18 4.41 -25.02 -29.26
CA GLU A 18 5.86 -24.90 -29.14
C GLU A 18 6.20 -25.22 -27.69
N GLU A 19 6.61 -26.47 -27.46
CA GLU A 19 6.97 -27.01 -26.15
C GLU A 19 8.16 -26.19 -25.63
N ILE A 20 7.90 -25.34 -24.64
CA ILE A 20 8.92 -24.51 -24.01
C ILE A 20 9.94 -25.45 -23.36
N THR A 21 11.19 -25.34 -23.78
CA THR A 21 12.25 -26.20 -23.26
C THR A 21 12.76 -25.71 -21.91
N ASP A 22 13.25 -26.63 -21.07
CA ASP A 22 13.86 -26.29 -19.77
C ASP A 22 14.98 -25.24 -19.90
N GLU A 23 15.72 -25.24 -21.02
CA GLU A 23 16.79 -24.29 -21.29
C GLU A 23 16.24 -22.87 -21.51
N GLU A 24 15.08 -22.74 -22.17
CA GLU A 24 14.39 -21.46 -22.35
C GLU A 24 13.84 -20.93 -21.02
N ILE A 25 13.32 -21.81 -20.16
CA ILE A 25 12.90 -21.45 -18.80
C ILE A 25 14.09 -20.93 -17.99
N VAL A 26 15.24 -21.62 -18.04
CA VAL A 26 16.45 -21.20 -17.33
C VAL A 26 16.97 -19.85 -17.85
N ASN A 27 16.90 -19.62 -19.17
CA ASN A 27 17.31 -18.34 -19.77
C ASN A 27 16.37 -17.19 -19.41
N MET A 28 15.06 -17.44 -19.34
CA MET A 28 14.08 -16.45 -18.86
C MET A 28 14.30 -16.09 -17.38
N VAL A 29 14.68 -17.05 -16.54
CA VAL A 29 14.98 -16.80 -15.12
C VAL A 29 16.31 -16.05 -14.96
N LYS A 30 17.37 -16.44 -15.68
CA LYS A 30 18.69 -15.79 -15.62
C LYS A 30 18.67 -14.33 -16.08
N LEU A 31 17.85 -13.98 -17.08
CA LEU A 31 17.71 -12.59 -17.54
C LEU A 31 17.14 -11.67 -16.44
N ASN A 32 16.36 -12.22 -15.50
CA ASN A 32 15.73 -11.45 -14.42
C ASN A 32 16.60 -11.35 -13.15
N GLU A 33 17.66 -12.16 -13.02
CA GLU A 33 18.53 -12.13 -11.82
C GLU A 33 19.57 -11.00 -11.86
N THR A 34 19.89 -10.45 -13.04
CA THR A 34 20.98 -9.47 -13.19
C THR A 34 20.58 -8.00 -13.04
N ASP A 35 19.28 -7.68 -13.06
CA ASP A 35 18.77 -6.29 -13.00
C ASP A 35 17.81 -6.03 -11.83
N LEU A 36 17.61 -7.00 -10.93
CA LEU A 36 16.90 -6.79 -9.68
C LEU A 36 17.92 -6.57 -8.55
N GLU A 37 18.63 -5.44 -8.63
CA GLU A 37 18.86 -4.73 -7.37
C GLU A 37 17.45 -4.49 -6.81
N GLU A 38 17.10 -5.18 -5.72
CA GLU A 38 15.96 -4.80 -4.88
C GLU A 38 16.26 -3.40 -4.33
N GLU A 39 16.11 -2.36 -5.18
CA GLU A 39 15.90 -1.02 -4.69
C GLU A 39 14.67 -1.13 -3.79
N GLU A 40 14.89 -1.06 -2.47
CA GLU A 40 13.84 -0.71 -1.52
C GLU A 40 13.21 0.57 -2.09
N LEU A 41 12.13 0.44 -2.85
CA LEU A 41 11.38 1.57 -3.36
C LEU A 41 10.79 2.24 -2.11
N ILE A 42 11.52 3.21 -1.58
CA ILE A 42 11.07 4.04 -0.46
C ILE A 42 9.89 4.84 -0.99
N LEU A 43 8.70 4.23 -0.90
CA LEU A 43 7.47 4.85 -1.35
C LEU A 43 7.23 6.08 -0.48
N GLN A 44 7.36 7.25 -1.11
CA GLN A 44 7.02 8.48 -0.44
C GLN A 44 5.52 8.51 -0.11
N PRO A 45 5.13 9.04 1.06
CA PRO A 45 3.73 9.19 1.40
C PRO A 45 2.98 9.98 0.32
N LYS A 46 1.77 9.51 -0.04
CA LYS A 46 0.91 10.18 -1.03
C LYS A 46 0.46 11.58 -0.61
N ILE A 47 0.45 11.85 0.69
CA ILE A 47 0.07 13.14 1.28
C ILE A 47 1.10 13.55 2.32
N SER A 48 1.22 14.87 2.54
CA SER A 48 2.11 15.40 3.56
C SER A 48 1.63 15.05 4.97
N THR A 49 2.56 15.00 5.94
CA THR A 49 2.19 14.78 7.36
C THR A 49 1.24 15.87 7.89
N SER A 50 1.38 17.12 7.43
CA SER A 50 0.47 18.21 7.79
C SER A 50 -0.94 17.99 7.26
N GLU A 51 -1.06 17.49 6.03
CA GLU A 51 -2.35 17.17 5.42
C GLU A 51 -3.02 16.00 6.12
N ALA A 52 -2.28 14.93 6.41
CA ALA A 52 -2.77 13.79 7.17
C ALA A 52 -3.31 14.20 8.55
N LEU A 53 -2.59 15.08 9.27
CA LEU A 53 -3.05 15.61 10.56
C LEU A 53 -4.32 16.45 10.45
N SER A 54 -4.42 17.30 9.41
CA SER A 54 -5.60 18.11 9.15
C SER A 54 -6.85 17.25 8.86
N LEU A 55 -6.69 16.18 8.10
CA LEU A 55 -7.78 15.22 7.83
C LEU A 55 -8.18 14.46 9.09
N LEU A 56 -7.22 14.02 9.89
CA LEU A 56 -7.50 13.35 11.16
C LEU A 56 -8.24 14.28 12.14
N ASP A 57 -7.94 15.57 12.14
CA ASP A 57 -8.65 16.57 12.95
C ASP A 57 -10.11 16.73 12.55
N LYS A 58 -10.42 16.65 11.25
CA LYS A 58 -11.81 16.64 10.77
C LYS A 58 -12.55 15.39 11.24
N VAL A 59 -11.91 14.21 11.17
CA VAL A 59 -12.50 12.96 11.66
C VAL A 59 -12.77 13.04 13.16
N LEU A 60 -11.79 13.48 13.96
CA LEU A 60 -11.96 13.65 15.39
C LEU A 60 -13.09 14.64 15.72
N SER A 61 -13.18 15.77 15.02
CA SER A 61 -14.27 16.74 15.18
C SER A 61 -15.65 16.13 14.91
N PHE A 62 -15.77 15.30 13.87
CA PHE A 62 -16.99 14.53 13.59
C PHE A 62 -17.34 13.57 14.74
N LEU A 63 -16.34 12.90 15.32
CA LEU A 63 -16.55 11.97 16.43
C LEU A 63 -16.84 12.67 17.76
N ASP A 64 -16.42 13.92 17.92
CA ASP A 64 -16.71 14.73 19.09
C ASP A 64 -18.17 15.21 19.09
N ASN A 65 -18.77 15.36 17.91
CA ASN A 65 -20.17 15.74 17.71
C ASN A 65 -20.81 14.87 16.62
N PRO A 66 -21.03 13.57 16.88
CA PRO A 66 -21.57 12.67 15.87
C PRO A 66 -23.06 12.93 15.63
N PRO A 67 -23.60 12.57 14.45
CA PRO A 67 -25.04 12.51 14.24
C PRO A 67 -25.73 11.57 15.25
N ASP A 68 -26.97 11.85 15.64
CA ASP A 68 -27.69 11.14 16.71
C ASP A 68 -27.73 9.59 16.56
N ALA A 69 -27.68 9.08 15.33
CA ALA A 69 -27.70 7.65 15.05
C ALA A 69 -26.31 6.99 15.02
N PHE A 70 -25.23 7.76 15.11
CA PHE A 70 -23.87 7.27 15.02
C PHE A 70 -23.28 7.08 16.41
N ILE A 71 -23.22 5.83 16.84
CA ILE A 71 -22.59 5.43 18.10
C ILE A 71 -21.22 4.85 17.78
N ILE A 72 -20.17 5.49 18.30
CA ILE A 72 -18.81 4.95 18.27
C ILE A 72 -18.42 4.44 19.65
N GLU A 73 -17.76 3.28 19.70
CA GLU A 73 -17.17 2.81 20.95
C GLU A 73 -16.08 3.77 21.44
N PHE A 74 -16.08 4.08 22.74
CA PHE A 74 -15.12 4.98 23.36
C PHE A 74 -13.66 4.59 23.11
N ASN A 75 -13.37 3.27 23.05
CA ASN A 75 -12.04 2.75 22.74
C ASN A 75 -11.52 3.19 21.37
N ASN A 76 -12.41 3.25 20.38
CA ASN A 76 -12.05 3.64 19.01
C ASN A 76 -11.68 5.12 18.93
N ARG A 77 -12.36 5.98 19.70
CA ARG A 77 -12.03 7.41 19.79
C ARG A 77 -10.66 7.63 20.45
N ASN A 78 -10.36 6.91 21.54
CA ASN A 78 -9.04 6.98 22.19
C ASN A 78 -7.90 6.51 21.28
N LEU A 79 -8.13 5.46 20.49
CA LEU A 79 -7.14 4.96 19.54
C LEU A 79 -6.75 6.04 18.52
N LEU A 80 -7.71 6.80 18.00
CA LEU A 80 -7.44 7.88 17.05
C LEU A 80 -6.67 9.05 17.67
N TYR A 81 -6.99 9.45 18.91
CA TYR A 81 -6.20 10.46 19.60
C TYR A 81 -4.76 10.00 19.88
N ASN A 82 -4.56 8.72 20.21
CA ASN A 82 -3.24 8.16 20.41
C ASN A 82 -2.45 8.12 19.10
N LEU A 83 -3.09 7.73 17.99
CA LEU A 83 -2.48 7.79 16.66
C LEU A 83 -2.04 9.22 16.31
N LYS A 84 -2.90 10.23 16.54
CA LYS A 84 -2.55 11.64 16.35
C LYS A 84 -1.29 12.03 17.12
N LYS A 85 -1.19 11.63 18.40
CA LYS A 85 0.00 11.91 19.23
C LYS A 85 1.26 11.27 18.66
N GLN A 86 1.17 10.03 18.16
CA GLN A 86 2.31 9.34 17.55
C GLN A 86 2.78 10.05 16.29
N ILE A 87 1.87 10.44 15.39
CA ILE A 87 2.19 11.17 14.16
C ILE A 87 2.87 12.52 14.49
N ILE A 88 2.35 13.26 15.47
CA ILE A 88 2.95 14.52 15.92
C ILE A 88 4.37 14.29 16.45
N ARG A 89 4.57 13.24 17.27
CA ARG A 89 5.89 12.91 17.82
C ARG A 89 6.87 12.56 16.72
N PHE A 90 6.46 11.72 15.76
CA PHE A 90 7.26 11.37 14.60
C PHE A 90 7.69 12.61 13.81
N ASN A 91 6.75 13.50 13.47
CA ASN A 91 7.03 14.72 12.70
C ASN A 91 7.99 15.69 13.43
N LYS A 92 7.87 15.79 14.76
CA LYS A 92 8.82 16.60 15.54
C LYS A 92 10.22 16.00 15.49
N ASN A 93 10.32 14.68 15.68
CA ASN A 93 11.60 13.98 15.69
C ASN A 93 12.27 14.00 14.31
N SER A 94 11.52 13.79 13.23
CA SER A 94 12.07 13.84 11.87
C SER A 94 12.61 15.22 11.50
N ARG A 95 11.93 16.30 11.93
CA ARG A 95 12.43 17.67 11.76
C ARG A 95 13.71 17.91 12.54
N VAL A 96 13.79 17.46 13.80
CA VAL A 96 15.02 17.59 14.60
C VAL A 96 16.17 16.83 13.96
N GLN A 97 15.92 15.61 13.47
CA GLN A 97 16.91 14.80 12.78
C GLN A 97 17.41 15.49 11.51
N SER A 98 16.50 15.99 10.67
CA SER A 98 16.84 16.74 9.46
C SER A 98 17.70 17.98 9.75
N VAL A 99 17.45 18.69 10.86
CA VAL A 99 18.30 19.82 11.28
C VAL A 99 19.70 19.34 11.67
N LEU A 100 19.81 18.27 12.46
CA LEU A 100 21.11 17.71 12.85
C LEU A 100 21.92 17.20 11.66
N ASP A 101 21.28 16.50 10.73
CA ASP A 101 21.92 15.98 9.52
C ASP A 101 22.43 17.13 8.63
N SER A 102 21.70 18.25 8.57
CA SER A 102 22.14 19.46 7.88
C SER A 102 23.36 20.12 8.54
N TRP A 103 23.56 19.98 9.85
CA TRP A 103 24.70 20.55 10.57
C TRP A 103 25.95 19.68 10.44
N LEU A 104 25.79 18.35 10.36
CA LEU A 104 26.89 17.40 10.22
C LEU A 104 27.45 17.32 8.78
N ASN A 105 26.67 17.75 7.78
CA ASN A 105 27.08 17.81 6.38
C ASN A 105 27.78 19.15 6.00
N ILE A 106 28.27 19.91 6.99
CA ILE A 106 29.07 21.14 6.83
C ILE A 106 30.51 20.85 7.28
#